data_AF-M8EFL4-F1
#
_entry.id   AF-M8EFL4-F1
#
_cell.length_a   1.000
_cell.length_b   1.000
_cell.length_c   1.000
_cell.angle_alpha   90.00
_cell.angle_beta   90.00
_cell.angle_gamma   90.00
#
_symmetry.space_group_name_H-M   'P 1'
#
loop_
_entity.id
_entity.type
_entity.pdbx_description
1 polymer ?
#
loop_
_entity_poly.entity_id
_entity_poly.type
_entity_poly.pdbx_seq_one_letter_code
_entity_poly.pdbx_strand_id
1 'polypeptide(L)'
;MAMSALMTLELDELQDITFQLPETDLKQRYRITDLESLNWALRKLAALDTKQLDARELAAKEKARIQEWLDRETQAIDESRQFFMMLIEEYAREQRSRDPKWKASTPYGKVSFRKQQPKWEYDEKKALETIESAGLDKFVRVKKELDKVALKGTVEVLKDGRVVDPESGAVIEGVNIVPQPEALKVEVCSE
;
A
#
# COMPACT_ATOMS: atom_id res chain seq x y z
N MET A 1 14.86 9.82 15.35
CA MET A 1 14.73 10.34 16.74
C MET A 1 15.76 9.60 17.56
N ALA A 2 16.50 10.25 18.47
CA ALA A 2 17.47 9.52 19.29
C ALA A 2 16.75 8.90 20.50
N MET A 3 17.00 7.62 20.78
CA MET A 3 16.44 6.92 21.93
C MET A 3 16.78 7.67 23.23
N SER A 4 15.76 8.00 24.03
CA SER A 4 15.95 8.74 25.29
C SER A 4 16.53 7.83 26.38
N ALA A 5 17.20 8.42 27.38
CA ALA A 5 17.77 7.66 28.50
C ALA A 5 16.70 6.86 29.27
N LEU A 6 15.49 7.41 29.36
CA LEU A 6 14.35 6.70 29.96
C LEU A 6 13.96 5.49 29.10
N MET A 7 13.80 5.63 27.79
CA MET A 7 13.46 4.52 26.89
C MET A 7 14.51 3.41 26.90
N THR A 8 15.80 3.75 27.00
CA THR A 8 16.86 2.76 27.14
C THR A 8 16.70 1.94 28.42
N LEU A 9 16.45 2.60 29.55
CA LEU A 9 16.18 1.93 30.83
C LEU A 9 14.93 1.04 30.73
N GLU A 10 13.87 1.53 30.08
CA GLU A 10 12.66 0.73 29.87
C GLU A 10 12.94 -0.55 29.08
N LEU A 11 13.76 -0.47 28.03
CA LEU A 11 14.16 -1.60 27.19
C LEU A 11 15.09 -2.58 27.91
N ASP A 12 15.98 -2.10 28.77
CA ASP A 12 16.85 -2.98 29.57
C ASP A 12 16.03 -3.77 30.59
N GLU A 13 15.10 -3.10 31.29
CA GLU A 13 14.14 -3.79 32.15
C GLU A 13 13.27 -4.81 31.40
N LEU A 14 12.98 -4.60 30.10
CA LEU A 14 12.27 -5.58 29.27
C LEU A 14 13.12 -6.83 28.97
N GLN A 15 14.45 -6.72 28.92
CA GLN A 15 15.34 -7.89 28.73
C GLN A 15 15.30 -8.81 29.95
N ASP A 16 15.10 -8.24 31.13
CA ASP A 16 14.96 -8.96 32.39
C ASP A 16 13.55 -9.57 32.57
N ILE A 17 12.58 -9.22 31.73
CA ILE A 17 11.28 -9.89 31.73
C ILE A 17 11.43 -11.33 31.25
N THR A 18 11.03 -12.25 32.11
CA THR A 18 11.11 -13.70 31.84
C THR A 18 9.97 -14.16 30.93
N PHE A 19 9.99 -13.75 29.65
CA PHE A 19 9.01 -14.20 28.63
C PHE A 19 9.05 -15.71 28.33
N GLN A 20 9.96 -16.45 28.97
CA GLN A 20 10.08 -17.92 28.88
C GLN A 20 9.08 -18.66 29.79
N LEU A 21 8.33 -17.94 30.64
CA LEU A 21 7.28 -18.52 31.48
C LEU A 21 6.01 -18.83 30.66
N PRO A 22 5.16 -19.78 31.10
CA PRO A 22 3.84 -19.99 30.52
C PRO A 22 3.01 -18.70 30.49
N GLU A 23 2.17 -18.53 29.46
CA GLU A 23 1.35 -17.32 29.26
C GLU A 23 0.47 -17.00 30.48
N THR A 24 -0.05 -18.03 31.16
CA THR A 24 -0.83 -17.88 32.39
C THR A 24 -0.04 -17.19 33.49
N ASP A 25 1.22 -17.55 33.65
CA ASP A 25 2.09 -17.09 34.72
C ASP A 25 2.60 -15.68 34.41
N LEU A 26 2.85 -15.39 33.13
CA LEU A 26 3.14 -14.04 32.64
C LEU A 26 1.97 -13.09 32.90
N LYS A 27 0.74 -13.49 32.55
CA LYS A 27 -0.46 -12.68 32.77
C LYS A 27 -0.77 -12.44 34.25
N GLN A 28 -0.40 -13.38 35.12
CA GLN A 28 -0.51 -13.19 36.57
C GLN A 28 0.56 -12.22 37.08
N ARG A 29 1.81 -12.38 36.63
CA ARG A 29 2.95 -11.57 37.08
C ARG A 29 2.91 -10.13 36.60
N TYR A 30 2.46 -9.89 35.37
CA TYR A 30 2.43 -8.57 34.73
C TYR A 30 1.00 -8.04 34.54
N ARG A 31 0.12 -8.36 35.49
CA ARG A 31 -1.27 -7.89 35.45
C ARG A 31 -1.34 -6.39 35.66
N ILE A 32 -2.09 -5.70 34.80
CA ILE A 32 -2.46 -4.29 34.99
C ILE A 32 -3.68 -4.23 35.92
N THR A 33 -3.55 -3.55 37.04
CA THR A 33 -4.58 -3.45 38.09
C THR A 33 -5.02 -2.03 38.40
N ASP A 34 -4.25 -1.04 37.97
CA ASP A 34 -4.44 0.38 38.26
C ASP A 34 -3.82 1.27 37.17
N LEU A 35 -3.95 2.58 37.34
CA LEU A 35 -3.43 3.55 36.37
C LEU A 35 -1.89 3.55 36.32
N GLU A 36 -1.21 3.22 37.42
CA GLU A 36 0.26 3.21 37.48
C GLU A 36 0.84 2.03 36.70
N SER A 37 0.28 0.83 36.90
CA SER A 37 0.62 -0.38 36.12
C SER A 37 0.23 -0.25 34.65
N LEU A 38 -0.86 0.47 34.33
CA LEU A 38 -1.19 0.82 32.94
C LEU A 38 -0.14 1.77 32.35
N ASN A 39 0.23 2.83 33.06
CA ASN A 39 1.25 3.78 32.61
C ASN A 39 2.60 3.10 32.39
N TRP A 40 2.99 2.18 33.26
CA TRP A 40 4.17 1.32 33.07
C TRP A 40 4.09 0.53 31.75
N ALA A 41 2.98 -0.17 31.49
CA ALA A 41 2.80 -0.94 30.26
C ALA A 41 2.88 -0.05 29.00
N LEU A 42 2.30 1.15 29.05
CA LEU A 42 2.37 2.12 27.95
C LEU A 42 3.79 2.65 27.73
N ARG A 43 4.57 2.93 28.79
CA ARG A 43 6.01 3.29 28.66
C ARG A 43 6.82 2.19 28.01
N LYS A 44 6.59 0.93 28.40
CA LYS A 44 7.24 -0.24 27.77
C LYS A 44 6.90 -0.34 26.28
N LEU A 45 5.63 -0.14 25.93
CA LEU A 45 5.18 -0.17 24.54
C LEU A 45 5.82 0.96 23.72
N ALA A 46 5.91 2.18 24.28
CA ALA A 46 6.58 3.32 23.64
C ALA A 46 8.03 3.00 23.29
N ALA A 47 8.77 2.44 24.25
CA ALA A 47 10.18 2.12 24.07
C ALA A 47 10.39 1.00 23.02
N LEU A 48 9.49 0.01 22.97
CA LEU A 48 9.49 -1.04 21.94
C LEU A 48 9.20 -0.48 20.55
N ASP A 49 8.20 0.39 20.41
CA ASP A 49 7.85 1.03 19.14
C ASP A 49 9.02 1.88 18.61
N THR A 50 9.69 2.65 19.48
CA THR A 50 10.91 3.40 19.12
C THR A 50 12.03 2.47 18.66
N LYS A 51 12.31 1.39 19.39
CA LYS A 51 13.33 0.40 19.00
C LYS A 51 13.00 -0.27 17.66
N GLN A 52 11.73 -0.54 17.41
CA GLN A 52 11.28 -1.11 16.14
C GLN A 52 11.46 -0.10 14.99
N LEU A 53 11.16 1.17 15.22
CA LEU A 53 11.38 2.24 14.25
C LEU A 53 12.87 2.38 13.92
N ASP A 54 13.75 2.43 14.92
CA ASP A 54 15.20 2.53 14.72
C ASP A 54 15.74 1.37 13.89
N ALA A 55 15.29 0.13 14.17
CA ALA A 55 15.67 -1.05 13.39
C ALA A 55 15.18 -0.95 11.93
N ARG A 56 13.97 -0.44 11.70
CA ARG A 56 13.43 -0.21 10.35
C ARG A 56 14.21 0.87 9.60
N GLU A 57 14.56 1.97 10.27
CA GLU A 57 15.35 3.05 9.68
C GLU A 57 16.75 2.58 9.30
N LEU A 58 17.42 1.81 10.17
CA LEU A 58 18.72 1.21 9.88
C LEU A 58 18.63 0.27 8.68
N ALA A 59 17.65 -0.63 8.67
CA ALA A 59 17.43 -1.55 7.55
C ALA A 59 17.15 -0.80 6.24
N ALA A 60 16.39 0.29 6.27
CA ALA A 60 16.13 1.12 5.11
C ALA A 60 17.42 1.78 4.58
N LYS A 61 18.25 2.32 5.47
CA LYS A 61 19.56 2.91 5.12
C LYS A 61 20.50 1.88 4.51
N GLU A 62 20.57 0.67 5.06
CA GLU A 62 21.42 -0.40 4.51
C GLU A 62 20.91 -0.89 3.15
N LYS A 63 19.59 -1.02 2.96
CA LYS A 63 19.02 -1.32 1.64
C LYS A 63 19.37 -0.27 0.60
N ALA A 64 19.29 1.01 0.96
CA ALA A 64 19.68 2.11 0.07
C ALA A 64 21.18 2.01 -0.29
N ARG A 65 22.07 1.77 0.67
CA ARG A 65 23.51 1.58 0.42
C ARG A 65 23.81 0.41 -0.52
N ILE A 66 23.12 -0.72 -0.33
CA ILE A 66 23.27 -1.89 -1.20
C ILE A 66 22.80 -1.56 -2.62
N GLN A 67 21.68 -0.84 -2.75
CA GLN A 67 21.16 -0.42 -4.05
C GLN A 67 22.14 0.53 -4.76
N GLU A 68 22.66 1.55 -4.06
CA GLU A 68 23.66 2.47 -4.61
C GLU A 68 24.94 1.75 -5.02
N TRP A 69 25.40 0.77 -4.22
CA TRP A 69 26.54 -0.05 -4.58
C TRP A 69 26.29 -0.86 -5.86
N LEU A 70 25.12 -1.49 -5.97
CA LEU A 70 24.71 -2.25 -7.16
C LEU A 70 24.65 -1.35 -8.39
N ASP A 71 24.00 -0.18 -8.28
CA ASP A 71 23.85 0.77 -9.37
C ASP A 71 25.22 1.23 -9.87
N ARG A 72 26.18 1.48 -8.98
CA ARG A 72 27.56 1.83 -9.35
C ARG A 72 28.28 0.69 -10.06
N GLU A 73 28.11 -0.55 -9.59
CA GLU A 73 28.75 -1.72 -10.21
C GLU A 73 28.17 -2.00 -11.61
N THR A 74 26.87 -1.75 -11.82
CA THR A 74 26.22 -1.97 -13.11
C THR A 74 26.23 -0.75 -14.03
N GLN A 75 26.61 0.43 -13.55
CA GLN A 75 26.57 1.67 -14.31
C GLN A 75 27.28 1.56 -15.67
N ALA A 76 28.55 1.12 -15.69
CA ALA A 76 29.31 1.02 -16.93
C ALA A 76 28.73 -0.02 -17.91
N ILE A 77 28.09 -1.07 -17.39
CA ILE A 77 27.39 -2.08 -18.19
C ILE A 77 26.14 -1.48 -18.83
N ASP A 78 25.37 -0.72 -18.05
CA ASP A 78 24.15 -0.07 -18.53
C ASP A 78 24.46 1.04 -19.53
N GLU A 79 25.52 1.84 -19.31
CA GLU A 79 26.03 2.83 -20.27
C GLU A 79 26.45 2.16 -21.58
N SER A 80 27.20 1.06 -21.50
CA SER A 80 27.61 0.28 -22.68
C SER A 80 26.40 -0.27 -23.43
N ARG A 81 25.39 -0.80 -22.70
CA ARG A 81 24.15 -1.30 -23.28
C ARG A 81 23.40 -0.18 -24.00
N GLN A 82 23.25 0.98 -23.38
CA GLN A 82 22.59 2.14 -23.98
C GLN A 82 23.32 2.61 -25.24
N PHE A 83 24.65 2.68 -25.20
CA PHE A 83 25.48 3.05 -26.36
C PHE A 83 25.24 2.11 -27.54
N PHE A 84 25.30 0.79 -27.36
CA PHE A 84 25.02 -0.16 -28.44
C PHE A 84 23.57 -0.11 -28.90
N MET A 85 22.61 0.11 -27.99
CA MET A 85 21.20 0.23 -28.37
C MET A 85 20.94 1.47 -29.24
N MET A 86 21.61 2.58 -28.95
CA MET A 86 21.59 3.79 -29.77
C MET A 86 22.10 3.51 -31.19
N LEU A 87 23.25 2.83 -31.33
CA LEU A 87 23.80 2.45 -32.65
C LEU A 87 22.84 1.54 -33.45
N ILE A 88 22.24 0.56 -32.76
CA ILE A 88 21.25 -0.33 -33.38
C ILE A 88 20.03 0.47 -33.83
N GLU A 89 19.56 1.41 -33.01
CA GLU A 89 18.41 2.25 -33.33
C GLU A 89 18.67 3.16 -34.53
N GLU A 90 19.83 3.83 -34.57
CA GLU A 90 20.24 4.69 -35.68
C GLU A 90 20.28 3.90 -36.99
N TYR A 91 20.99 2.77 -37.00
CA TYR A 91 21.07 1.89 -38.17
C TYR A 91 19.69 1.38 -38.58
N ALA A 92 18.89 0.87 -37.63
CA ALA A 92 17.57 0.32 -37.94
C ALA A 92 16.62 1.39 -38.50
N ARG A 93 16.67 2.63 -38.00
CA ARG A 93 15.87 3.75 -38.52
C ARG A 93 16.32 4.14 -39.93
N GLU A 94 17.63 4.17 -40.20
CA GLU A 94 18.16 4.40 -41.54
C GLU A 94 17.71 3.32 -42.53
N GLN A 95 17.80 2.04 -42.15
CA GLN A 95 17.31 0.97 -43.01
C GLN A 95 15.80 1.06 -43.25
N ARG A 96 15.04 1.45 -42.21
CA ARG A 96 13.59 1.59 -42.32
C ARG A 96 13.13 2.75 -43.20
N SER A 97 13.93 3.82 -43.29
CA SER A 97 13.62 4.93 -44.21
C SER A 97 13.74 4.50 -45.67
N ARG A 98 14.61 3.52 -45.96
CA ARG A 98 14.79 2.91 -47.29
C ARG A 98 13.77 1.81 -47.57
N ASP A 99 13.48 0.95 -46.57
CA ASP A 99 12.45 -0.09 -46.63
C ASP A 99 11.55 -0.05 -45.38
N PRO A 100 10.31 0.43 -45.48
CA PRO A 100 9.37 0.50 -44.36
C PRO A 100 9.07 -0.84 -43.66
N LYS A 101 9.30 -1.97 -44.35
CA LYS A 101 9.10 -3.34 -43.85
C LYS A 101 10.40 -4.01 -43.38
N TRP A 102 11.50 -3.26 -43.33
CA TRP A 102 12.80 -3.79 -42.94
C TRP A 102 12.77 -4.45 -41.56
N LYS A 103 13.48 -5.57 -41.47
CA LYS A 103 13.73 -6.34 -40.25
C LYS A 103 15.04 -7.10 -40.42
N ALA A 104 15.78 -7.28 -39.34
CA ALA A 104 17.00 -8.09 -39.32
C ALA A 104 16.88 -9.25 -38.34
N SER A 105 17.45 -10.39 -38.72
CA SER A 105 17.58 -11.56 -37.85
C SER A 105 18.97 -12.14 -38.07
N THR A 106 19.73 -12.29 -36.99
CA THR A 106 21.05 -12.91 -36.97
C THR A 106 21.05 -14.03 -35.92
N PRO A 107 22.07 -14.91 -35.89
CA PRO A 107 22.20 -15.89 -34.81
C PRO A 107 22.27 -15.28 -33.40
N TYR A 108 22.62 -13.99 -33.30
CA TYR A 108 22.82 -13.27 -32.03
C TYR A 108 21.67 -12.32 -31.67
N GLY A 109 20.65 -12.17 -32.51
CA GLY A 109 19.52 -11.29 -32.18
C GLY A 109 18.61 -10.93 -33.34
N LYS A 110 17.56 -10.19 -33.01
CA LYS A 110 16.54 -9.74 -33.96
C LYS A 110 16.22 -8.27 -33.74
N VAL A 111 16.17 -7.51 -34.83
CA VAL A 111 15.74 -6.12 -34.83
C VAL A 111 14.49 -6.02 -35.69
N SER A 112 13.40 -5.54 -35.09
CA SER A 112 12.16 -5.34 -35.79
C SER A 112 11.39 -4.20 -35.15
N PHE A 113 10.67 -3.47 -35.98
CA PHE A 113 9.75 -2.45 -35.50
C PHE A 113 8.35 -3.03 -35.33
N ARG A 114 7.68 -2.65 -34.25
CA ARG A 114 6.27 -2.96 -34.01
C ARG A 114 5.49 -1.65 -33.97
N LYS A 115 4.33 -1.63 -34.63
CA LYS A 115 3.37 -0.54 -34.46
C LYS A 115 2.84 -0.58 -33.03
N GLN A 116 3.11 0.45 -32.25
CA GLN A 116 2.46 0.64 -30.96
C GLN A 116 1.07 1.24 -31.19
N GLN A 117 0.13 0.90 -30.30
CA GLN A 117 -1.14 1.62 -30.29
C GLN A 117 -0.86 3.08 -29.89
N PRO A 118 -1.60 4.06 -30.44
CA PRO A 118 -1.48 5.44 -30.00
C PRO A 118 -1.61 5.51 -28.49
N LYS A 119 -0.82 6.37 -27.84
CA LYS A 119 -1.09 6.78 -26.46
C LYS A 119 -2.28 7.72 -26.52
N TRP A 120 -3.34 7.39 -25.80
CA TRP A 120 -4.50 8.26 -25.67
C TRP A 120 -4.28 9.14 -24.43
N GLU A 121 -4.22 10.44 -24.65
CA GLU A 121 -4.19 11.42 -23.58
C GLU A 121 -5.59 12.04 -23.50
N TYR A 122 -6.20 11.96 -22.32
CA TYR A 122 -7.58 12.37 -22.10
C TYR A 122 -7.61 13.64 -21.25
N ASP A 123 -8.28 14.67 -21.74
CA ASP A 123 -8.86 15.70 -20.87
C ASP A 123 -10.21 15.14 -20.39
N GLU A 124 -10.17 14.38 -19.29
CA GLU A 124 -11.30 13.57 -18.84
C GLU A 124 -12.58 14.40 -18.66
N LYS A 125 -12.47 15.63 -18.17
CA LYS A 125 -13.62 16.52 -17.94
C LYS A 125 -14.28 16.91 -19.26
N LYS A 126 -13.52 17.46 -20.20
CA LYS A 126 -14.06 17.88 -21.51
C LYS A 126 -14.57 16.70 -22.33
N ALA A 127 -13.85 15.57 -22.27
CA ALA A 127 -14.25 14.36 -22.96
C ALA A 127 -15.58 13.84 -22.42
N LEU A 128 -15.76 13.79 -21.09
CA LEU A 128 -16.99 13.34 -20.47
C LEU A 128 -18.16 14.30 -20.77
N GLU A 129 -17.98 15.61 -20.63
CA GLU A 129 -19.00 16.63 -20.97
C GLU A 129 -19.48 16.52 -22.42
N THR A 130 -18.56 16.28 -23.36
CA THR A 130 -18.89 16.13 -24.79
C THR A 130 -19.63 14.81 -25.05
N ILE A 131 -19.20 13.73 -24.39
CA ILE A 131 -19.82 12.40 -24.51
C ILE A 131 -21.25 12.42 -23.95
N GLU A 132 -21.46 13.04 -22.79
CA GLU A 132 -22.77 13.18 -22.15
C GLU A 132 -23.70 14.11 -22.95
N SER A 133 -23.22 15.28 -23.40
CA SER A 133 -24.03 16.19 -24.22
C SER A 133 -24.39 15.63 -25.60
N ALA A 134 -23.56 14.75 -26.15
CA ALA A 134 -23.84 14.03 -27.38
C ALA A 134 -24.69 12.75 -27.20
N GLY A 135 -25.09 12.41 -25.97
CA GLY A 135 -25.88 11.21 -25.67
C GLY A 135 -25.17 9.90 -26.00
N LEU A 136 -23.83 9.87 -25.92
CA LEU A 136 -23.00 8.71 -26.26
C LEU A 136 -22.77 7.79 -25.04
N ASP A 137 -23.86 7.41 -24.37
CA ASP A 137 -23.85 6.66 -23.09
C ASP A 137 -23.06 5.35 -23.14
N LYS A 138 -22.91 4.74 -24.33
CA LYS A 138 -22.07 3.54 -24.53
C LYS A 138 -20.59 3.73 -24.14
N PHE A 139 -20.12 4.97 -24.06
CA PHE A 139 -18.75 5.31 -23.64
C PHE A 139 -18.68 5.77 -22.18
N VAL A 140 -19.82 5.92 -21.49
CA VAL A 140 -19.88 6.30 -20.09
C VAL A 140 -20.00 5.03 -19.25
N ARG A 141 -19.03 4.81 -18.36
CA ARG A 141 -19.09 3.69 -17.42
C ARG A 141 -19.80 4.13 -16.14
N VAL A 142 -21.05 3.70 -15.97
CA VAL A 142 -21.79 3.90 -14.72
C VAL A 142 -21.39 2.82 -13.72
N LYS A 143 -20.69 3.20 -12.66
CA LYS A 143 -20.36 2.32 -11.54
C LYS A 143 -21.49 2.39 -10.52
N LYS A 144 -22.31 1.34 -10.42
CA LYS A 144 -23.32 1.21 -9.36
C LYS A 144 -22.67 0.53 -8.16
N GLU A 145 -22.51 1.27 -7.08
CA GLU A 145 -22.04 0.73 -5.80
C GLU A 145 -23.09 1.01 -4.73
N LEU A 146 -23.20 0.10 -3.77
CA LEU A 146 -24.03 0.31 -2.60
C LEU A 146 -23.43 1.46 -1.79
N ASP A 147 -24.19 2.54 -1.61
CA ASP A 147 -23.83 3.58 -0.67
C ASP A 147 -24.01 3.06 0.75
N LYS A 148 -22.94 2.50 1.30
CA LYS A 148 -22.93 1.91 2.64
C LYS A 148 -23.12 2.96 3.74
N VAL A 149 -22.82 4.23 3.49
CA VAL A 149 -22.96 5.30 4.49
C VAL A 149 -24.42 5.73 4.56
N ALA A 150 -25.03 6.06 3.42
CA ALA A 150 -26.45 6.38 3.35
C ALA A 150 -27.29 5.21 3.87
N LEU A 151 -27.00 3.98 3.42
CA LEU A 151 -27.69 2.78 3.88
C LEU A 151 -27.65 2.64 5.41
N LYS A 152 -26.48 2.76 6.04
CA LYS A 152 -26.35 2.65 7.51
C LYS A 152 -27.06 3.77 8.27
N GLY A 153 -27.24 4.94 7.64
CA GLY A 153 -27.88 6.10 8.24
C GLY A 153 -29.40 6.10 8.13
N THR A 154 -29.97 5.41 7.13
CA THR A 154 -31.42 5.46 6.85
C THR A 154 -32.18 4.20 7.20
N VAL A 155 -31.55 3.03 7.21
CA VAL A 155 -32.26 1.76 7.40
C VAL A 155 -32.57 1.46 8.86
N GLU A 156 -33.72 0.84 9.11
CA GLU A 156 -34.08 0.28 10.40
C GLU A 156 -33.74 -1.21 10.47
N VAL A 157 -33.23 -1.64 11.61
CA VAL A 157 -32.94 -3.06 11.87
C VAL A 157 -34.05 -3.61 12.76
N LEU A 158 -34.86 -4.51 12.20
CA LEU A 158 -35.92 -5.18 12.93
C LEU A 158 -35.33 -6.17 13.95
N LYS A 159 -36.12 -6.51 14.98
CA LYS A 159 -35.70 -7.41 16.07
C LYS A 159 -35.31 -8.83 15.60
N ASP A 160 -35.73 -9.22 14.40
CA ASP A 160 -35.41 -10.50 13.77
C ASP A 160 -34.18 -10.43 12.84
N GLY A 161 -33.47 -9.29 12.82
CA GLY A 161 -32.24 -9.09 12.07
C GLY A 161 -32.44 -8.62 10.62
N ARG A 162 -33.68 -8.38 10.18
CA ARG A 162 -33.95 -7.84 8.84
C ARG A 162 -33.68 -6.34 8.78
N VAL A 163 -33.05 -5.91 7.70
CA VAL A 163 -32.80 -4.50 7.39
C VAL A 163 -33.90 -3.98 6.49
N VAL A 164 -34.58 -2.91 6.91
CA VAL A 164 -35.74 -2.35 6.20
C VAL A 164 -35.47 -0.88 5.91
N ASP A 165 -35.83 -0.45 4.71
CA ASP A 165 -35.92 0.97 4.39
C ASP A 165 -37.21 1.56 4.97
N PRO A 166 -37.16 2.52 5.91
CA PRO A 166 -38.35 3.05 6.59
C PRO A 166 -39.26 3.87 5.66
N GLU A 167 -38.75 4.40 4.55
CA GLU A 167 -39.56 5.18 3.59
C GLU A 167 -40.38 4.28 2.66
N SER A 168 -39.76 3.25 2.08
CA SER A 168 -40.45 2.34 1.14
C SER A 168 -41.05 1.10 1.80
N GLY A 169 -40.65 0.78 3.04
CA GLY A 169 -40.98 -0.48 3.70
C GLY A 169 -40.31 -1.71 3.05
N ALA A 170 -39.37 -1.51 2.13
CA ALA A 170 -38.70 -2.60 1.43
C ALA A 170 -37.67 -3.29 2.32
N VAL A 171 -37.70 -4.63 2.33
CA VAL A 171 -36.69 -5.45 3.01
C VAL A 171 -35.44 -5.53 2.13
N ILE A 172 -34.29 -5.16 2.69
CA ILE A 172 -33.01 -5.18 1.99
C ILE A 172 -32.32 -6.52 2.25
N GLU A 173 -32.45 -7.43 1.29
CA GLU A 173 -31.78 -8.72 1.31
C GLU A 173 -30.26 -8.57 1.04
N GLY A 174 -29.44 -9.45 1.65
CA GLY A 174 -27.99 -9.47 1.47
C GLY A 174 -27.17 -8.63 2.45
N VAL A 175 -27.80 -8.01 3.46
CA VAL A 175 -27.12 -7.32 4.55
C VAL A 175 -27.20 -8.18 5.82
N ASN A 176 -26.04 -8.56 6.37
CA ASN A 176 -25.96 -9.25 7.66
C ASN A 176 -25.31 -8.34 8.71
N ILE A 177 -26.05 -8.00 9.76
CA ILE A 177 -25.56 -7.16 10.85
C ILE A 177 -25.11 -8.09 11.98
N VAL A 178 -23.79 -8.25 12.10
CA VAL A 178 -23.19 -8.98 13.21
C VAL A 178 -22.75 -7.97 14.26
N PRO A 179 -23.32 -7.99 15.49
CA PRO A 179 -22.83 -7.17 16.58
C PRO A 179 -21.35 -7.48 16.83
N GLN A 180 -20.50 -6.45 16.78
CA GLN A 180 -19.10 -6.56 17.17
C GLN A 180 -18.92 -6.00 18.57
N PRO A 181 -18.08 -6.63 19.41
CA PRO A 181 -17.69 -6.02 20.68
C PRO A 181 -16.94 -4.71 20.42
N GLU A 182 -16.92 -3.84 21.42
CA GLU A 182 -16.12 -2.62 21.37
C GLU A 182 -14.66 -2.93 21.06
N ALA A 183 -14.06 -2.16 20.17
CA ALA A 183 -12.65 -2.30 19.83
C ALA A 183 -11.79 -1.47 20.79
N LEU A 184 -10.83 -2.12 21.46
CA LEU A 184 -9.82 -1.42 22.24
C LEU A 184 -8.87 -0.68 21.29
N LYS A 185 -8.73 0.63 21.48
CA LYS A 185 -7.74 1.47 20.80
C LYS A 185 -6.66 1.87 21.80
N VAL A 186 -5.41 1.52 21.52
CA VAL A 186 -4.25 1.92 22.32
C VAL A 186 -3.38 2.83 21.46
N GLU A 187 -3.17 4.06 21.93
CA GLU A 187 -2.28 5.02 21.30
C GLU A 187 -1.19 5.37 22.30
N VAL A 188 0.05 5.28 21.86
CA VAL A 188 1.22 5.60 22.69
C VAL A 188 1.84 6.87 22.16
N CYS A 189 2.04 7.84 23.04
CA CYS A 189 2.76 9.06 22.70
C CYS A 189 4.24 8.72 22.50
N SER A 190 4.74 8.90 21.28
CA SER A 190 6.18 8.99 21.03
C SER A 190 6.65 10.39 21.43
N GLU A 191 7.47 10.50 22.48
CA GLU A 191 8.22 11.72 22.79
C GLU A 191 9.31 12.00 21.76
#